data_AF-A0A1Y5HXV6-F1
#
_entry.id   AF-A0A1Y5HXV6-F1
#
_cell.length_a   1.000
_cell.length_b   1.000
_cell.length_c   1.000
_cell.angle_alpha   90.00
_cell.angle_beta   90.00
_cell.angle_gamma   90.00
#
_symmetry.space_group_name_H-M   'P 1'
#
loop_
_entity.id
_entity.type
_entity.pdbx_description
1 polymer ?
#
loop_
_entity_poly.entity_id
_entity_poly.type
_entity_poly.pdbx_seq_one_letter_code
_entity_poly.pdbx_strand_id
1 'polypeptide(L)'
;MSKLLMSKKIKIFITTSVLLNVLLVGIVIGGISKSHFLPGHQPVRMEQRLNEILDILPAEKSKEFEQRISVLKALRHADKATMKTARKNVMQVFMQEPFDKASYQQAVQGLNTLHQQQMEMRVNLMADMAQYLSPKERRQLARLVMKRRARK
;
A
#
# COMPACT_ATOMS: atom_id res chain seq x y z
N MET A 1 43.58 26.18 5.58
CA MET A 1 42.83 25.11 4.88
C MET A 1 43.17 23.77 5.51
N SER A 2 42.48 23.38 6.59
CA SER A 2 42.67 22.10 7.26
C SER A 2 41.78 21.03 6.62
N LYS A 3 42.36 20.23 5.72
CA LYS A 3 41.75 18.94 5.30
C LYS A 3 41.73 18.04 6.53
N LEU A 4 40.57 17.93 7.20
CA LEU A 4 40.32 16.94 8.24
C LEU A 4 40.56 15.54 7.64
N LEU A 5 41.67 14.92 8.01
CA LEU A 5 41.99 13.52 7.71
C LEU A 5 41.00 12.63 8.46
N MET A 6 39.84 12.42 7.83
CA MET A 6 38.75 11.63 8.38
C MET A 6 39.15 10.15 8.34
N SER A 7 39.22 9.50 9.52
CA SER A 7 39.65 8.11 9.62
C SER A 7 38.73 7.21 8.78
N LYS A 8 39.30 6.18 8.14
CA LYS A 8 38.53 5.24 7.30
C LYS A 8 37.32 4.65 8.05
N LYS A 9 37.48 4.39 9.36
CA LYS A 9 36.43 3.88 10.24
C LYS A 9 35.28 4.87 10.40
N ILE A 10 35.57 6.16 10.57
CA ILE A 10 34.56 7.22 10.70
C ILE A 10 33.80 7.41 9.38
N LYS A 11 34.50 7.40 8.24
CA LYS A 11 33.84 7.43 6.92
C LYS A 11 32.91 6.24 6.72
N ILE A 12 33.37 5.02 7.02
CA ILE A 12 32.54 3.81 6.91
C ILE A 12 31.30 3.92 7.81
N PHE A 13 31.45 4.41 9.04
CA PHE A 13 30.33 4.54 9.98
C PHE A 13 29.28 5.54 9.49
N ILE A 14 29.73 6.69 8.98
CA ILE A 14 28.85 7.72 8.44
C ILE A 14 28.17 7.25 7.15
N THR A 15 28.92 6.67 6.22
CA THR A 15 28.35 6.14 4.97
C THR A 15 27.35 5.02 5.26
N THR A 16 27.65 4.11 6.20
CA THR A 16 26.74 3.04 6.60
C THR A 16 25.49 3.60 7.27
N SER A 17 25.63 4.59 8.17
CA SER A 17 24.49 5.23 8.84
C SER A 17 23.56 5.94 7.86
N VAL A 18 24.13 6.69 6.91
CA VAL A 18 23.36 7.36 5.85
C VAL A 18 22.68 6.34 4.95
N LEU A 19 23.39 5.29 4.53
CA LEU A 19 22.84 4.23 3.69
C LEU A 19 21.68 3.50 4.38
N LEU A 20 21.81 3.20 5.68
CA LEU A 20 20.78 2.54 6.48
C LEU A 20 19.54 3.41 6.63
N ASN A 21 19.72 4.72 6.86
CA ASN A 21 18.63 5.67 6.95
C ASN A 21 17.91 5.83 5.61
N VAL A 22 18.64 5.91 4.49
CA VAL A 22 18.07 5.95 3.14
C VAL A 22 17.33 4.64 2.82
N LEU A 23 17.84 3.48 3.27
CA LEU A 23 17.18 2.19 3.10
C LEU A 23 15.86 2.11 3.88
N LEU A 24 15.86 2.54 5.14
CA LEU A 24 14.66 2.61 5.98
C LEU A 24 13.61 3.55 5.37
N VAL A 25 14.04 4.71 4.90
CA VAL A 25 13.18 5.66 4.18
C VAL A 25 12.63 5.03 2.90
N GLY A 26 13.45 4.31 2.14
CA GLY A 26 13.01 3.56 0.95
C GLY A 26 11.95 2.50 1.24
N ILE A 27 12.08 1.78 2.36
CA ILE A 27 11.10 0.77 2.82
C ILE A 27 9.79 1.44 3.25
N VAL A 28 9.87 2.53 3.99
CA VAL A 28 8.70 3.28 4.50
C VAL A 28 7.95 3.98 3.35
N ILE A 29 8.67 4.56 2.37
CA ILE A 29 8.07 5.24 1.21
C ILE A 29 7.54 4.23 0.19
N GLY A 30 8.35 3.24 -0.18
CA GLY A 30 8.01 2.28 -1.23
C GLY A 30 6.86 1.36 -0.85
N GLY A 31 6.68 1.11 0.46
CA GLY A 31 6.00 -0.08 0.93
C GLY A 31 6.68 -1.33 0.37
N ILE A 32 6.33 -2.50 0.87
CA ILE A 32 6.68 -3.77 0.20
C ILE A 32 5.76 -3.93 -1.03
N SER A 33 5.72 -2.95 -1.91
CA SER A 33 4.79 -2.86 -3.02
C SER A 33 5.42 -2.18 -4.21
N LYS A 34 6.32 -2.92 -4.89
CA LYS A 34 6.38 -3.10 -6.36
C LYS A 34 7.65 -3.86 -6.73
N SER A 35 7.47 -5.14 -7.03
CA SER A 35 7.85 -5.83 -8.29
C SER A 35 8.91 -5.25 -9.24
N HIS A 36 9.92 -4.50 -8.79
CA HIS A 36 11.00 -4.03 -9.68
C HIS A 36 12.05 -5.12 -9.96
N PHE A 37 11.95 -6.30 -9.35
CA PHE A 37 12.87 -7.42 -9.57
C PHE A 37 12.35 -8.55 -10.48
N LEU A 38 11.15 -8.42 -11.09
CA LEU A 38 10.62 -9.43 -12.02
C LEU A 38 10.00 -8.77 -13.26
N PRO A 39 10.59 -8.90 -14.45
CA PRO A 39 9.92 -8.55 -15.69
C PRO A 39 8.81 -9.57 -15.96
N GLY A 40 7.61 -9.09 -16.28
CA GLY A 40 6.59 -9.93 -16.94
C GLY A 40 5.27 -10.22 -16.21
N HIS A 41 5.03 -9.71 -15.00
CA HIS A 41 3.72 -9.91 -14.35
C HIS A 41 2.84 -8.67 -14.47
N GLN A 42 2.11 -8.57 -15.59
CA GLN A 42 0.92 -7.71 -15.67
C GLN A 42 -0.01 -8.10 -14.52
N PRO A 43 -0.33 -7.21 -13.56
CA PRO A 43 -1.34 -7.52 -12.57
C PRO A 43 -2.65 -7.70 -13.33
N VAL A 44 -3.20 -8.92 -13.36
CA VAL A 44 -4.58 -9.19 -13.84
C VAL A 44 -5.44 -8.04 -13.36
N ARG A 45 -6.00 -7.28 -14.31
CA ARG A 45 -6.71 -6.03 -14.01
C ARG A 45 -7.80 -6.39 -13.02
N MET A 46 -7.85 -5.69 -11.89
CA MET A 46 -8.86 -5.91 -10.85
C MET A 46 -10.28 -5.94 -11.44
N GLU A 47 -10.50 -5.22 -12.55
CA GLU A 47 -11.73 -5.23 -13.36
C GLU A 47 -12.08 -6.60 -13.95
N GLN A 48 -11.12 -7.36 -14.49
CA GLN A 48 -11.39 -8.71 -15.02
C GLN A 48 -11.87 -9.65 -13.90
N ARG A 49 -11.26 -9.57 -12.72
CA ARG A 49 -11.67 -10.39 -11.57
C ARG A 49 -13.04 -10.00 -11.04
N LEU A 50 -13.44 -8.73 -11.18
CA LEU A 50 -14.75 -8.25 -10.76
C LEU A 50 -15.84 -8.73 -11.72
N ASN A 51 -15.57 -8.68 -13.03
CA ASN A 51 -16.48 -9.22 -14.04
C ASN A 51 -16.69 -10.73 -13.85
N GLU A 52 -15.62 -11.49 -13.56
CA GLU A 52 -15.73 -12.92 -13.22
C GLU A 52 -16.61 -13.20 -11.99
N ILE A 53 -16.73 -12.26 -11.04
CA ILE A 53 -17.62 -12.41 -9.87
C ILE A 53 -19.06 -12.08 -10.25
N LEU A 54 -19.24 -11.03 -11.04
CA LEU A 54 -20.56 -10.58 -11.51
C LEU A 54 -21.25 -11.64 -12.37
N ASP A 55 -20.49 -12.37 -13.19
CA ASP A 55 -21.01 -13.47 -14.03
C ASP A 55 -21.55 -14.66 -13.21
N ILE A 56 -21.16 -14.79 -11.95
CA ILE A 56 -21.54 -15.91 -11.08
C ILE A 56 -22.70 -15.54 -10.14
N LEU A 57 -22.94 -14.24 -9.93
CA LEU A 57 -23.96 -13.76 -9.00
C LEU A 57 -25.36 -13.75 -9.67
N PRO A 58 -26.42 -14.10 -8.92
CA PRO A 58 -27.80 -13.87 -9.36
C PRO A 58 -28.02 -12.40 -9.73
N ALA A 59 -28.85 -12.13 -10.74
CA ALA A 59 -29.07 -10.79 -11.28
C ALA A 59 -29.57 -9.76 -10.24
N GLU A 60 -30.32 -10.20 -9.22
CA GLU A 60 -30.71 -9.30 -8.11
C GLU A 60 -29.52 -8.87 -7.26
N LYS A 61 -28.53 -9.74 -7.04
CA LYS A 61 -27.35 -9.47 -6.20
C LYS A 61 -26.23 -8.78 -6.97
N SER A 62 -26.18 -8.91 -8.29
CA SER A 62 -25.11 -8.33 -9.11
C SER A 62 -25.15 -6.79 -9.12
N LYS A 63 -26.32 -6.17 -9.19
CA LYS A 63 -26.45 -4.69 -9.16
C LYS A 63 -26.01 -4.09 -7.83
N GLU A 64 -26.40 -4.69 -6.71
CA GLU A 64 -25.97 -4.21 -5.38
C GLU A 64 -24.45 -4.41 -5.21
N PHE A 65 -23.92 -5.51 -5.73
CA PHE A 65 -22.49 -5.78 -5.75
C PHE A 65 -21.72 -4.76 -6.61
N GLU A 66 -22.20 -4.44 -7.82
CA GLU A 66 -21.59 -3.42 -8.68
C GLU A 66 -21.52 -2.05 -8.02
N GLN A 67 -22.60 -1.63 -7.35
CA GLN A 67 -22.63 -0.35 -6.64
C GLN A 67 -21.59 -0.30 -5.52
N ARG A 68 -21.52 -1.34 -4.67
CA ARG A 68 -20.53 -1.43 -3.58
C ARG A 68 -19.08 -1.46 -4.11
N ILE A 69 -18.85 -2.14 -5.24
CA ILE A 69 -17.55 -2.17 -5.92
C ILE A 69 -17.19 -0.83 -6.58
N SER A 70 -18.17 -0.10 -7.11
CA SER A 70 -17.95 1.23 -7.69
C SER A 70 -17.51 2.24 -6.63
N VAL A 71 -18.19 2.23 -5.47
CA VAL A 71 -17.81 3.02 -4.29
C VAL A 71 -16.37 2.71 -3.88
N LEU A 72 -15.98 1.44 -3.85
CA LEU A 72 -14.59 1.03 -3.62
C LEU A 72 -13.59 1.61 -4.61
N LYS A 73 -13.92 1.55 -5.92
CA LYS A 73 -13.02 2.06 -6.95
C LYS A 73 -12.77 3.54 -6.72
N ALA A 74 -13.83 4.31 -6.45
CA ALA A 74 -13.74 5.73 -6.14
C ALA A 74 -12.89 6.00 -4.89
N LEU A 75 -13.15 5.28 -3.78
CA LEU A 75 -12.37 5.36 -2.55
C LEU A 75 -10.89 5.06 -2.78
N ARG A 76 -10.57 4.04 -3.58
CA ARG A 76 -9.19 3.68 -3.93
C ARG A 76 -8.44 4.80 -4.66
N HIS A 77 -9.15 5.56 -5.51
CA HIS A 77 -8.55 6.69 -6.22
C HIS A 77 -8.25 7.85 -5.26
N ALA A 78 -9.18 8.18 -4.38
CA ALA A 78 -8.99 9.17 -3.33
C ALA A 78 -7.84 8.75 -2.39
N ASP A 79 -7.84 7.51 -1.91
CA ASP A 79 -6.81 6.91 -1.07
C ASP A 79 -5.41 7.03 -1.66
N LYS A 80 -5.28 6.80 -2.97
CA LYS A 80 -4.00 6.88 -3.67
C LYS A 80 -3.47 8.31 -3.69
N ALA A 81 -4.34 9.30 -3.88
CA ALA A 81 -3.96 10.71 -3.81
C ALA A 81 -3.53 11.09 -2.38
N THR A 82 -4.32 10.72 -1.38
CA THR A 82 -4.03 11.01 0.03
C THR A 82 -2.73 10.36 0.49
N MET A 83 -2.50 9.08 0.16
CA MET A 83 -1.24 8.38 0.46
C MET A 83 -0.03 8.98 -0.28
N LYS A 84 -0.23 9.54 -1.47
CA LYS A 84 0.86 10.23 -2.19
C LYS A 84 1.21 11.54 -1.48
N THR A 85 0.21 12.30 -1.05
CA THR A 85 0.39 13.55 -0.31
C THR A 85 1.04 13.31 1.05
N ALA A 86 0.58 12.31 1.81
CA ALA A 86 1.18 11.95 3.10
C ALA A 86 2.66 11.57 2.97
N ARG A 87 3.03 10.76 1.96
CA ARG A 87 4.45 10.46 1.68
C ARG A 87 5.26 11.70 1.34
N LYS A 88 4.71 12.61 0.52
CA LYS A 88 5.38 13.90 0.22
C LYS A 88 5.60 14.73 1.48
N ASN A 89 4.63 14.77 2.38
CA ASN A 89 4.75 15.50 3.64
C ASN A 89 5.88 14.93 4.51
N VAL A 90 5.96 13.60 4.66
CA VAL A 90 7.08 12.96 5.38
C VAL A 90 8.43 13.37 4.79
N MET A 91 8.53 13.45 3.46
CA MET A 91 9.76 13.89 2.79
C MET A 91 10.07 15.37 3.01
N GLN A 92 9.05 16.22 2.94
CA GLN A 92 9.23 17.64 3.17
C GLN A 92 9.74 17.91 4.58
N VAL A 93 9.15 17.27 5.60
CA VAL A 93 9.59 17.41 7.00
C VAL A 93 10.98 16.82 7.21
N PHE A 94 11.31 15.71 6.56
CA PHE A 94 12.65 15.12 6.64
C PHE A 94 13.75 16.03 6.09
N MET A 95 13.44 16.83 5.07
CA MET A 95 14.38 17.75 4.41
C MET A 95 14.50 19.11 5.09
N GLN A 96 13.77 19.38 6.18
CA GLN A 96 13.86 20.65 6.89
C GLN A 96 15.20 20.80 7.61
N GLU A 97 15.75 22.02 7.58
CA GLU A 97 16.93 22.41 8.33
C GLU A 97 16.58 23.53 9.34
N PRO A 98 16.85 23.34 10.65
CA PRO A 98 17.39 22.12 11.26
C PRO A 98 16.40 20.95 11.23
N PHE A 99 16.91 19.72 11.31
CA PHE A 99 16.08 18.53 11.35
C PHE A 99 15.22 18.50 12.61
N ASP A 100 13.90 18.48 12.44
CA ASP A 100 12.93 18.31 13.53
C ASP A 100 12.46 16.86 13.62
N LYS A 101 13.01 16.15 14.61
CA LYS A 101 12.67 14.76 14.90
C LYS A 101 11.19 14.59 15.27
N ALA A 102 10.61 15.50 16.04
CA ALA A 102 9.24 15.38 16.52
C ALA A 102 8.25 15.53 15.35
N SER A 103 8.46 16.55 14.53
CA SER A 103 7.68 16.75 13.31
C SER A 103 7.80 15.56 12.35
N TYR A 104 9.00 15.00 12.18
CA TYR A 104 9.18 13.82 11.35
C TYR A 104 8.41 12.60 11.87
N GLN A 105 8.50 12.31 13.17
CA GLN A 105 7.78 11.20 13.80
C GLN A 105 6.26 11.37 13.67
N GLN A 106 5.74 12.59 13.84
CA GLN A 106 4.33 12.88 13.65
C GLN A 106 3.88 12.68 12.21
N ALA A 107 4.68 13.09 11.22
CA ALA A 107 4.37 12.87 9.80
C ALA A 107 4.33 11.36 9.45
N VAL A 108 5.27 10.56 9.99
CA VAL A 108 5.27 9.11 9.81
C VAL A 108 4.06 8.47 10.48
N GLN A 109 3.71 8.89 11.70
CA GLN A 109 2.54 8.38 12.39
C GLN A 109 1.25 8.66 11.60
N GLY A 110 1.09 9.87 11.04
CA GLY A 110 -0.04 10.21 10.19
C GLY A 110 -0.15 9.32 8.94
N LEU A 111 0.98 9.03 8.28
CA LEU A 111 1.03 8.09 7.15
C LEU A 111 0.59 6.68 7.57
N ASN A 112 1.02 6.21 8.74
CA ASN A 112 0.66 4.88 9.26
C ASN A 112 -0.82 4.79 9.63
N THR A 113 -1.37 5.80 10.30
CA THR A 113 -2.80 5.86 10.63
C THR A 113 -3.65 5.83 9.35
N LEU A 114 -3.27 6.61 8.33
CA LEU A 114 -3.95 6.61 7.04
C LEU A 114 -3.89 5.21 6.39
N HIS A 115 -2.75 4.52 6.47
CA HIS A 115 -2.63 3.16 5.97
C HIS A 115 -3.53 2.16 6.71
N GLN A 116 -3.61 2.27 8.04
CA GLN A 116 -4.46 1.42 8.88
C GLN A 116 -5.94 1.63 8.58
N GLN A 117 -6.40 2.88 8.49
CA GLN A 117 -7.78 3.21 8.15
C GLN A 117 -8.18 2.64 6.78
N GLN A 118 -7.28 2.73 5.79
CA GLN A 118 -7.51 2.14 4.48
C GLN A 118 -7.57 0.61 4.52
N MET A 119 -6.80 -0.03 5.40
CA MET A 119 -6.86 -1.48 5.59
C MET A 119 -8.18 -1.89 6.24
N GLU A 120 -8.57 -1.21 7.31
CA GLU A 120 -9.80 -1.45 8.05
C GLU A 120 -11.03 -1.33 7.15
N MET A 121 -11.11 -0.27 6.34
CA MET A 121 -12.20 -0.08 5.37
C MET A 121 -12.30 -1.24 4.37
N ARG A 122 -11.17 -1.78 3.91
CA ARG A 122 -11.15 -2.93 2.98
C ARG A 122 -11.61 -4.22 3.67
N VAL A 123 -11.20 -4.43 4.91
CA VAL A 123 -11.59 -5.59 5.70
C VAL A 123 -13.09 -5.55 5.98
N ASN A 124 -13.60 -4.42 6.45
CA ASN A 124 -15.02 -4.24 6.76
C ASN A 124 -15.88 -4.45 5.52
N LEU A 125 -15.48 -3.91 4.38
CA LEU A 125 -16.23 -4.16 3.16
C LEU A 125 -16.18 -5.63 2.74
N MET A 126 -15.04 -6.31 2.84
CA MET A 126 -14.97 -7.74 2.53
C MET A 126 -15.88 -8.54 3.48
N ALA A 127 -15.99 -8.13 4.74
CA ALA A 127 -16.92 -8.71 5.71
C ALA A 127 -18.38 -8.46 5.32
N ASP A 128 -18.73 -7.21 4.99
CA ASP A 128 -20.06 -6.84 4.51
C ASP A 128 -20.43 -7.68 3.27
N MET A 129 -19.54 -7.76 2.28
CA MET A 129 -19.74 -8.57 1.09
C MET A 129 -19.95 -10.04 1.45
N ALA A 130 -19.13 -10.60 2.35
CA ALA A 130 -19.26 -11.98 2.79
C ALA A 130 -20.60 -12.27 3.48
N GLN A 131 -21.21 -11.29 4.15
CA GLN A 131 -22.50 -11.44 4.82
C GLN A 131 -23.66 -11.71 3.83
N TYR A 132 -23.63 -11.11 2.64
CA TYR A 132 -24.68 -11.26 1.62
C TYR A 132 -24.49 -12.48 0.69
N LEU A 133 -23.34 -13.14 0.80
CA LEU A 133 -22.95 -14.28 -0.04
C LEU A 133 -23.20 -15.62 0.64
N SER A 134 -23.77 -16.56 -0.11
CA SER A 134 -23.87 -17.96 0.28
C SER A 134 -22.47 -18.57 0.51
N PRO A 135 -22.37 -19.70 1.24
CA PRO A 135 -21.10 -20.40 1.42
C PRO A 135 -20.39 -20.75 0.10
N LYS A 136 -21.13 -21.04 -0.97
CA LYS A 136 -20.58 -21.38 -2.29
C LYS A 136 -19.96 -20.15 -2.95
N GLU A 137 -20.67 -19.02 -2.94
CA GLU A 137 -20.21 -17.74 -3.48
C GLU A 137 -19.01 -17.21 -2.70
N ARG A 138 -19.00 -17.33 -1.36
CA ARG A 138 -17.83 -16.98 -0.53
C ARG A 138 -16.59 -17.78 -0.89
N ARG A 139 -16.72 -19.09 -1.17
CA ARG A 139 -15.58 -19.92 -1.62
C ARG A 139 -15.05 -19.46 -2.97
N GLN A 140 -15.92 -19.05 -3.89
CA GLN A 140 -15.52 -18.52 -5.19
C GLN A 140 -14.80 -17.17 -5.05
N LEU A 141 -15.36 -16.26 -4.25
CA LEU A 141 -14.73 -14.98 -3.91
C LEU A 141 -13.36 -15.20 -3.26
N ALA A 142 -13.27 -16.10 -2.27
CA ALA A 142 -12.01 -16.43 -1.60
C ALA A 142 -10.97 -16.97 -2.58
N ARG A 143 -11.36 -17.82 -3.55
CA ARG A 143 -10.45 -18.28 -4.61
C ARG A 143 -9.93 -17.11 -5.44
N LEU A 144 -10.77 -16.15 -5.81
CA LEU A 144 -10.37 -15.00 -6.62
C LEU A 144 -9.46 -14.01 -5.86
N VAL A 145 -9.69 -13.85 -4.55
CA VAL A 145 -8.83 -13.06 -3.66
C VAL A 145 -7.48 -13.77 -3.46
N MET A 146 -7.50 -15.09 -3.22
CA MET A 146 -6.31 -15.91 -2.97
C MET A 146 -5.54 -16.33 -4.24
N LYS A 147 -6.07 -16.12 -5.46
CA LYS A 147 -5.38 -16.42 -6.74
C LYS A 147 -4.23 -15.44 -7.01
N ARG A 148 -3.26 -15.43 -6.10
CA ARG A 148 -1.94 -14.81 -6.16
C ARG A 148 -1.06 -15.58 -5.16
N ARG A 149 -0.63 -16.79 -5.52
CA ARG A 149 0.57 -17.49 -5.01
C ARG A 149 0.68 -18.99 -5.33
N ALA A 150 -0.05 -19.55 -6.30
CA ALA A 150 0.39 -20.83 -6.87
C ALA A 150 1.58 -20.57 -7.81
N ARG A 151 2.77 -20.40 -7.22
CA ARG A 151 4.04 -20.58 -7.94
C ARG A 151 4.10 -22.07 -8.34
N LYS A 152 4.22 -22.34 -9.63
CA LYS A 152 5.03 -23.50 -10.06
C LYS A 152 6.49 -23.11 -9.90
#